data_AF-A0A8E2AHG9-F1
#
_entry.id   AF-A0A8E2AHG9-F1
#
_cell.length_a   1.000
_cell.length_b   1.000
_cell.length_c   1.000
_cell.angle_alpha   90.00
_cell.angle_beta   90.00
_cell.angle_gamma   90.00
#
_symmetry.space_group_name_H-M   'P 1'
#
loop_
_entity.id
_entity.type
_entity.pdbx_description
1 polymer ?
#
loop_
_entity_poly.entity_id
_entity_poly.type
_entity_poly.pdbx_seq_one_letter_code
_entity_poly.pdbx_strand_id
1 'polypeptide(L)'
;MPSSGTLSADDKTKVKSAIPKPTNKIVTAALARIYYAYPQPDEWSYAGLQGALAFVMDNSRNVFCLRMVDLVGTRGIIWEHELYENFEYFQDRPFFHTFSGDDCMVGVVFADESEAKTFHKKVTARKVPSGAKAKSESAPKKKKSAAKGGKINKAMISGPTVGSFKHVAHMGYDSDRGFTSTNVDPSWQAFLDGLQDRGISRDVLERDMDFIKSFVREAQNTPSAPPPPPATASPAAKKKPPPPPAPRR
;
A
#
# COMPACT_ATOMS: atom_id res chain seq x y z
N MET A 1 -8.47 -31.60 -14.85
CA MET A 1 -7.46 -31.49 -15.93
C MET A 1 -6.29 -30.68 -15.39
N PRO A 2 -5.04 -31.16 -15.40
CA PRO A 2 -3.91 -30.32 -15.03
C PRO A 2 -3.84 -29.13 -16.01
N SER A 3 -3.82 -27.91 -15.47
CA SER A 3 -3.70 -26.69 -16.27
C SER A 3 -2.34 -26.66 -16.94
N SER A 4 -2.30 -27.04 -18.22
CA SER A 4 -1.14 -26.80 -19.07
C SER A 4 -1.00 -25.29 -19.24
N GLY A 5 0.07 -24.70 -18.70
CA GLY A 5 0.31 -23.27 -18.83
C GLY A 5 0.38 -22.84 -20.30
N THR A 6 -0.04 -21.61 -20.59
CA THR A 6 -0.21 -21.10 -21.96
C THR A 6 1.11 -20.92 -22.71
N LEU A 7 2.23 -20.77 -21.98
CA LEU A 7 3.55 -20.59 -22.55
C LEU A 7 4.22 -21.93 -22.89
N SER A 8 4.61 -22.09 -24.16
CA SER A 8 5.38 -23.23 -24.64
C SER A 8 6.81 -23.26 -24.06
N ALA A 9 7.55 -24.35 -24.31
CA ALA A 9 8.96 -24.44 -23.90
C ALA A 9 9.83 -23.37 -24.60
N ASP A 10 9.56 -23.10 -25.87
CA ASP A 10 10.26 -22.10 -26.66
C ASP A 10 9.93 -20.69 -26.16
N ASP A 11 8.67 -20.40 -25.84
CA ASP A 11 8.25 -19.12 -25.26
C ASP A 11 8.96 -18.87 -23.93
N LYS A 12 9.00 -19.89 -23.06
CA LYS A 12 9.73 -19.82 -21.78
C LYS A 12 11.22 -19.54 -22.00
N THR A 13 11.80 -20.03 -23.08
CA THR A 13 13.20 -19.78 -23.44
C THR A 13 13.39 -18.33 -23.90
N LYS A 14 12.49 -17.80 -24.75
CA LYS A 14 12.50 -16.38 -25.16
C LYS A 14 12.37 -15.45 -23.96
N VAL A 15 11.45 -15.73 -23.03
CA VAL A 15 11.26 -14.93 -21.81
C VAL A 15 12.52 -14.92 -20.95
N LYS A 16 13.15 -16.08 -20.73
CA LYS A 16 14.39 -16.18 -19.95
C LYS A 16 15.58 -15.49 -20.63
N SER A 17 15.63 -15.51 -21.96
CA SER A 17 16.66 -14.80 -22.73
C SER A 17 16.48 -13.28 -22.64
N ALA A 18 15.23 -12.79 -22.69
CA ALA A 18 14.92 -11.38 -22.61
C ALA A 18 15.02 -10.80 -21.19
N ILE A 19 14.85 -11.62 -20.14
CA ILE A 19 14.92 -11.22 -18.73
C ILE A 19 16.04 -12.01 -18.02
N PRO A 20 17.28 -11.49 -18.03
CA PRO A 20 18.43 -12.22 -17.49
C PRO A 20 18.34 -12.49 -15.99
N LYS A 21 18.50 -13.77 -15.61
CA LYS A 21 18.43 -14.25 -14.22
C LYS A 21 19.40 -13.60 -13.21
N PRO A 22 20.64 -13.20 -13.55
CA PRO A 22 21.57 -12.65 -12.57
C PRO A 22 21.04 -11.39 -11.87
N THR A 23 20.35 -10.54 -12.62
CA THR A 23 19.80 -9.27 -12.14
C THR A 23 18.30 -9.35 -11.87
N ASN A 24 17.59 -10.35 -12.42
CA ASN A 24 16.14 -10.44 -12.33
C ASN A 24 15.65 -11.79 -11.80
N LYS A 25 14.57 -11.77 -11.03
CA LYS A 25 13.82 -12.96 -10.63
C LYS A 25 12.40 -12.89 -11.19
N ILE A 26 12.13 -13.72 -12.20
CA ILE A 26 10.78 -13.92 -12.73
C ILE A 26 9.93 -14.62 -11.66
N VAL A 27 8.86 -13.97 -11.21
CA VAL A 27 7.93 -14.50 -10.20
C VAL A 27 6.84 -15.34 -10.85
N THR A 28 6.28 -14.86 -11.95
CA THR A 28 5.30 -15.55 -12.80
C THR A 28 5.29 -14.93 -14.18
N ALA A 29 4.86 -15.68 -15.19
CA ALA A 29 4.66 -15.18 -16.55
C ALA A 29 3.47 -15.88 -17.19
N ALA A 30 2.71 -15.16 -18.02
CA ALA A 30 1.53 -15.66 -18.72
C ALA A 30 1.36 -14.93 -20.06
N LEU A 31 0.65 -15.55 -21.00
CA LEU A 31 0.33 -14.91 -22.28
C LEU A 31 -0.75 -13.83 -22.08
N ALA A 32 -0.48 -12.61 -22.54
CA ALA A 32 -1.38 -11.47 -22.35
C ALA A 32 -1.29 -10.41 -23.45
N ARG A 33 -2.27 -9.49 -23.45
CA ARG A 33 -2.36 -8.29 -24.30
C ARG A 33 -2.55 -7.05 -23.43
N ILE A 34 -1.98 -5.92 -23.85
CA ILE A 34 -2.15 -4.62 -23.19
C ILE A 34 -3.19 -3.77 -23.92
N TYR A 35 -4.04 -3.13 -23.13
CA TYR A 35 -5.02 -2.14 -23.53
C TYR A 35 -4.80 -0.86 -22.72
N TYR A 36 -5.16 0.28 -23.30
CA TYR A 36 -5.13 1.58 -22.64
C TYR A 36 -6.50 2.22 -22.70
N ALA A 37 -6.90 2.92 -21.64
CA ALA A 37 -8.04 3.83 -21.65
C ALA A 37 -7.61 5.20 -22.22
N TYR A 38 -7.09 5.19 -23.44
CA TYR A 38 -6.57 6.35 -24.16
C TYR A 38 -6.78 6.14 -25.66
N PRO A 39 -7.17 7.18 -26.44
CA PRO A 39 -7.35 8.58 -26.05
C PRO A 39 -8.66 8.87 -25.30
N GLN A 40 -9.63 7.96 -25.32
CA GLN A 40 -10.90 8.09 -24.61
C GLN A 40 -10.85 7.35 -23.26
N PRO A 41 -10.97 8.04 -22.12
CA PRO A 41 -10.87 7.41 -20.79
C PRO A 41 -11.97 6.39 -20.46
N ASP A 42 -13.07 6.43 -21.19
CA ASP A 42 -14.24 5.56 -21.05
C ASP A 42 -14.22 4.35 -21.99
N GLU A 43 -13.22 4.24 -22.87
CA GLU A 43 -13.09 3.14 -23.83
C GLU A 43 -11.70 2.49 -23.78
N TRP A 44 -11.66 1.17 -23.88
CA TRP A 44 -10.42 0.40 -23.94
C TRP A 44 -9.92 0.24 -25.38
N SER A 45 -8.76 0.81 -25.68
CA SER A 45 -8.08 0.67 -26.96
C SER A 45 -6.94 -0.35 -26.88
N TYR A 46 -6.87 -1.27 -27.85
CA TYR A 46 -5.77 -2.23 -27.92
C TYR A 46 -4.45 -1.53 -28.24
N ALA A 47 -3.44 -1.71 -27.41
CA ALA A 47 -2.15 -1.02 -27.56
C ALA A 47 -1.27 -1.59 -28.68
N GLY A 48 -1.68 -2.67 -29.36
CA GLY A 48 -0.82 -3.40 -30.31
C GLY A 48 0.27 -4.24 -29.63
N LEU A 49 0.24 -4.35 -28.30
CA LEU A 49 1.25 -5.03 -27.50
C LEU A 49 0.69 -6.38 -27.01
N GLN A 50 1.33 -7.47 -27.41
CA GLN A 50 0.99 -8.82 -26.98
C GLN A 50 2.24 -9.69 -26.85
N GLY A 51 2.18 -10.65 -25.93
CA GLY A 51 3.27 -11.58 -25.69
C GLY A 51 3.22 -12.16 -24.29
N ALA A 52 4.37 -12.60 -23.77
CA ALA A 52 4.46 -13.07 -22.40
C ALA A 52 4.61 -11.88 -21.45
N LEU A 53 3.58 -11.60 -20.66
CA LEU A 53 3.67 -10.66 -19.55
C LEU A 53 4.30 -11.37 -18.35
N ALA A 54 5.44 -10.89 -17.89
CA ALA A 54 6.18 -11.40 -16.75
C ALA A 54 6.11 -10.41 -15.58
N PHE A 55 5.79 -10.92 -14.39
CA PHE A 55 6.00 -10.19 -13.13
C PHE A 55 7.40 -10.53 -12.60
N VAL A 56 8.23 -9.51 -12.43
CA VAL A 56 9.66 -9.65 -12.21
C VAL A 56 10.08 -8.83 -10.99
N MET A 57 10.94 -9.39 -10.14
CA MET A 57 11.75 -8.62 -9.20
C MET A 57 13.08 -8.28 -9.87
N ASP A 58 13.33 -6.99 -10.08
CA ASP A 58 14.64 -6.49 -10.47
C ASP A 58 15.49 -6.36 -9.19
N ASN A 59 16.42 -7.29 -9.00
CA ASN A 59 17.26 -7.33 -7.79
C ASN A 59 18.32 -6.22 -7.80
N SER A 60 18.64 -5.64 -8.96
CA SER A 60 19.64 -4.57 -9.06
C SER A 60 19.07 -3.24 -8.55
N ARG A 61 17.81 -2.97 -8.87
CA ARG A 61 17.07 -1.79 -8.41
C ARG A 61 16.24 -2.05 -7.16
N ASN A 62 16.07 -3.32 -6.79
CA ASN A 62 15.21 -3.77 -5.72
C ASN A 62 13.75 -3.29 -5.89
N VAL A 63 13.24 -3.37 -7.12
CA VAL A 63 11.88 -2.96 -7.49
C VAL A 63 11.17 -4.09 -8.23
N PHE A 64 9.83 -4.08 -8.17
CA PHE A 64 9.03 -4.98 -8.97
C PHE A 64 8.63 -4.31 -10.28
N CYS A 65 8.64 -5.08 -11.37
CA CYS A 65 8.22 -4.62 -12.69
C CYS A 65 7.30 -5.65 -13.36
N LEU A 66 6.38 -5.16 -14.18
CA LEU A 66 5.72 -5.92 -15.22
C LEU A 66 6.50 -5.73 -16.53
N ARG A 67 6.83 -6.81 -17.22
CA ARG A 67 7.58 -6.77 -18.49
C ARG A 67 6.91 -7.66 -19.51
N MET A 68 6.54 -7.13 -20.67
CA MET A 68 6.02 -7.91 -21.79
C MET A 68 7.13 -8.27 -22.75
N VAL A 69 7.31 -9.56 -23.00
CA VAL A 69 8.27 -10.10 -23.96
C VAL A 69 7.55 -10.48 -25.24
N ASP A 70 8.07 -10.02 -26.38
CA ASP A 70 7.60 -10.42 -27.70
C ASP A 70 7.89 -11.90 -27.95
N LEU A 71 6.83 -12.68 -28.16
CA LEU A 71 6.93 -14.11 -28.46
C LEU A 71 6.91 -14.40 -29.95
N VAL A 72 6.41 -13.48 -30.78
CA VAL A 72 6.30 -13.67 -32.23
C VAL A 72 7.58 -13.22 -32.90
N GLY A 73 8.09 -12.05 -32.53
CA GLY A 73 9.33 -11.48 -33.06
C GLY A 73 10.57 -11.81 -32.23
N THR A 74 11.59 -10.98 -32.40
CA THR A 74 12.90 -11.04 -31.71
C THR A 74 13.20 -9.77 -30.91
N ARG A 75 12.20 -8.90 -30.72
CA ARG A 75 12.35 -7.57 -30.08
C ARG A 75 12.69 -7.64 -28.58
N GLY A 76 12.58 -8.81 -27.96
CA GLY A 76 12.80 -8.95 -26.52
C GLY A 76 11.68 -8.31 -25.72
N ILE A 77 12.01 -7.41 -24.79
CA ILE A 77 11.02 -6.68 -23.98
C ILE A 77 10.43 -5.54 -24.82
N ILE A 78 9.11 -5.54 -25.01
CA ILE A 78 8.38 -4.54 -25.81
C ILE A 78 7.52 -3.60 -24.97
N TRP A 79 7.37 -3.88 -23.68
CA TRP A 79 6.63 -3.03 -22.74
C TRP A 79 7.11 -3.30 -21.32
N GLU A 80 7.21 -2.27 -20.50
CA GLU A 80 7.61 -2.35 -19.09
C GLU A 80 6.80 -1.35 -18.26
N HIS A 81 6.45 -1.75 -17.04
CA HIS A 81 5.85 -0.87 -16.04
C HIS A 81 6.40 -1.22 -14.65
N GLU A 82 6.94 -0.23 -13.94
CA GLU A 82 7.44 -0.38 -12.59
C GLU A 82 6.29 -0.25 -11.58
N LEU A 83 6.22 -1.16 -10.61
CA LEU A 83 5.18 -1.09 -9.57
C LEU A 83 5.61 -0.09 -8.49
N TYR A 84 4.89 1.01 -8.38
CA TYR A 84 5.07 2.03 -7.35
C TYR A 84 4.62 1.55 -5.94
N GLU A 85 4.94 2.36 -4.93
CA GLU A 85 4.52 2.10 -3.54
C GLU A 85 2.99 2.11 -3.44
N ASN A 86 2.41 1.15 -2.71
CA ASN A 86 0.96 0.97 -2.64
C ASN A 86 0.27 0.70 -3.99
N PHE A 87 1.00 0.21 -5.01
CA PHE A 87 0.42 -0.14 -6.31
C PHE A 87 -0.82 -1.05 -6.17
N GLU A 88 -1.95 -0.54 -6.65
CA GLU A 88 -3.25 -1.16 -6.64
C GLU A 88 -3.47 -1.96 -7.93
N TYR A 89 -3.99 -3.18 -7.80
CA TYR A 89 -4.14 -4.10 -8.91
C TYR A 89 -5.49 -4.79 -8.83
N PHE A 90 -6.36 -4.47 -9.78
CA PHE A 90 -7.75 -4.88 -9.77
C PHE A 90 -7.98 -6.05 -10.72
N GLN A 91 -8.83 -7.00 -10.30
CA GLN A 91 -9.30 -8.11 -11.13
C GLN A 91 -10.76 -7.85 -11.48
N ASP A 92 -11.01 -7.00 -12.48
CA ASP A 92 -12.37 -6.59 -12.87
C ASP A 92 -13.14 -7.74 -13.53
N ARG A 93 -12.42 -8.65 -14.20
CA ARG A 93 -12.93 -9.92 -14.73
C ARG A 93 -11.92 -11.05 -14.50
N PRO A 94 -12.32 -12.33 -14.61
CA PRO A 94 -11.41 -13.47 -14.43
C PRO A 94 -10.14 -13.41 -15.29
N PHE A 95 -10.21 -12.87 -16.51
CA PHE A 95 -9.09 -12.72 -17.44
C PHE A 95 -8.67 -11.27 -17.70
N PHE A 96 -9.37 -10.27 -17.13
CA PHE A 96 -9.12 -8.86 -17.38
C PHE A 96 -8.80 -8.14 -16.08
N HIS A 97 -7.57 -7.65 -15.99
CA HIS A 97 -7.07 -6.92 -14.83
C HIS A 97 -6.72 -5.49 -15.21
N THR A 98 -6.82 -4.58 -14.24
CA THR A 98 -6.56 -3.16 -14.45
C THR A 98 -5.70 -2.58 -13.34
N PHE A 99 -4.98 -1.51 -13.68
CA PHE A 99 -4.21 -0.69 -12.76
C PHE A 99 -3.97 0.69 -13.37
N SER A 100 -3.59 1.66 -12.53
CA SER A 100 -3.27 3.01 -12.97
C SER A 100 -1.86 3.05 -13.58
N GLY A 101 -1.76 3.46 -14.84
CA GLY A 101 -0.49 3.88 -15.44
C GLY A 101 -0.22 5.36 -15.16
N ASP A 102 0.85 5.88 -15.75
CA ASP A 102 1.27 7.28 -15.54
C ASP A 102 0.29 8.27 -16.18
N ASP A 103 -0.20 7.97 -17.39
CA ASP A 103 -1.07 8.86 -18.16
C ASP A 103 -2.53 8.38 -18.25
N CYS A 104 -2.78 7.07 -18.10
CA CYS A 104 -4.11 6.48 -18.26
C CYS A 104 -4.22 5.13 -17.55
N MET A 105 -5.45 4.62 -17.46
CA MET A 105 -5.69 3.26 -16.98
C MET A 105 -5.13 2.23 -17.96
N VAL A 106 -4.46 1.21 -17.43
CA VAL A 106 -3.91 0.11 -18.19
C VAL A 106 -4.72 -1.15 -17.92
N GLY A 107 -5.12 -1.81 -19.00
CA GLY A 107 -5.85 -3.06 -18.99
C GLY A 107 -4.98 -4.19 -19.48
N VAL A 108 -5.00 -5.34 -18.79
CA VAL A 108 -4.29 -6.55 -19.18
C VAL A 108 -5.30 -7.66 -19.39
N VAL A 109 -5.37 -8.16 -20.62
CA VAL A 109 -6.18 -9.33 -20.98
C VAL A 109 -5.26 -10.55 -21.03
N PHE A 110 -5.50 -11.54 -20.17
CA PHE A 110 -4.79 -12.81 -20.14
C PHE A 110 -5.46 -13.84 -21.06
N ALA A 111 -4.67 -14.75 -21.62
CA ALA A 111 -5.18 -15.83 -22.47
C ALA A 111 -5.89 -16.95 -21.68
N ASP A 112 -5.58 -17.08 -20.38
CA ASP A 112 -6.16 -18.09 -19.49
C ASP A 112 -6.50 -17.49 -18.11
N GLU A 113 -7.69 -17.81 -17.61
CA GLU A 113 -8.22 -17.28 -16.35
C GLU A 113 -7.46 -17.81 -15.11
N SER A 114 -6.96 -19.04 -15.17
CA SER A 114 -6.24 -19.65 -14.05
C SER A 114 -4.84 -19.02 -13.89
N GLU A 115 -4.19 -18.71 -15.01
CA GLU A 115 -2.95 -17.95 -15.03
C GLU A 115 -3.17 -16.50 -14.59
N ALA A 116 -4.24 -15.85 -15.06
CA ALA A 116 -4.64 -14.52 -14.62
C ALA A 116 -4.80 -14.49 -13.10
N LYS A 117 -5.64 -15.36 -12.53
CA LYS A 117 -5.83 -15.46 -11.07
C LYS A 117 -4.52 -15.68 -10.31
N THR A 118 -3.65 -16.52 -10.84
CA THR A 118 -2.31 -16.74 -10.26
C THR A 118 -1.47 -15.46 -10.31
N PHE A 119 -1.51 -14.74 -11.43
CA PHE A 119 -0.82 -13.48 -11.64
C PHE A 119 -1.27 -12.41 -10.63
N HIS A 120 -2.59 -12.21 -10.48
CA HIS A 120 -3.17 -11.28 -9.51
C HIS A 120 -2.70 -11.58 -8.10
N LYS A 121 -2.78 -12.85 -7.68
CA LYS A 121 -2.31 -13.28 -6.36
C LYS A 121 -0.82 -13.00 -6.14
N LYS A 122 0.03 -13.15 -7.17
CA LYS A 122 1.47 -12.88 -7.06
C LYS A 122 1.78 -11.40 -6.98
N VAL A 123 1.08 -10.58 -7.76
CA VAL A 123 1.26 -9.12 -7.77
C VAL A 123 0.76 -8.50 -6.46
N THR A 124 -0.39 -8.93 -5.95
CA THR A 124 -0.97 -8.40 -4.69
C THR A 124 -0.28 -8.90 -3.43
N ALA A 125 0.23 -10.14 -3.41
CA ALA A 125 1.00 -10.68 -2.28
C ALA A 125 2.47 -10.22 -2.24
N ARG A 126 2.87 -9.29 -3.13
CA ARG A 126 4.24 -8.78 -3.18
C ARG A 126 4.55 -8.05 -1.87
N LYS A 127 5.73 -8.30 -1.32
CA LYS A 127 6.23 -7.50 -0.19
C LYS A 127 7.05 -6.35 -0.78
N VAL A 128 6.61 -5.11 -0.58
CA VAL A 128 7.34 -3.92 -1.03
C VAL A 128 8.78 -4.03 -0.52
N PRO A 129 9.79 -3.98 -1.40
CA PRO A 129 11.17 -4.04 -0.99
C PRO A 129 11.51 -2.77 -0.20
N SER A 130 11.79 -2.92 1.09
CA SER A 130 12.16 -1.80 1.96
C SER A 130 13.55 -1.27 1.54
N GLY A 131 13.57 -0.14 0.83
CA GLY A 131 14.74 0.74 0.72
C GLY A 131 14.83 1.64 1.95
N ALA A 132 16.01 1.71 2.57
CA ALA A 132 16.47 2.67 3.60
C ALA A 132 15.45 3.22 4.65
N LYS A 133 15.59 2.73 5.89
CA LYS A 133 14.85 3.14 7.11
C LYS A 133 15.04 4.63 7.48
N ALA A 134 13.96 5.26 7.96
CA ALA A 134 14.07 6.21 9.08
C ALA A 134 14.18 5.42 10.41
N LYS A 135 15.24 5.66 11.18
CA LYS A 135 15.46 5.11 12.53
C LYS A 135 14.61 5.87 13.55
N SER A 136 14.01 5.15 14.50
CA SER A 136 13.97 5.60 15.90
C SER A 136 14.57 4.50 16.79
N GLU A 137 15.45 4.91 17.71
CA GLU A 137 16.09 4.10 18.75
C GLU A 137 15.08 3.87 19.90
N SER A 138 15.05 2.74 20.62
CA SER A 138 16.08 2.30 21.57
C SER A 138 15.75 0.91 22.18
N ALA A 139 16.79 0.27 22.75
CA ALA A 139 17.01 -1.15 23.09
C ALA A 139 16.51 -1.56 24.54
N PRO A 140 16.87 -2.70 25.22
CA PRO A 140 17.85 -3.77 24.90
C PRO A 140 17.59 -5.27 25.31
N LYS A 141 18.33 -6.16 24.61
CA LYS A 141 19.09 -7.39 24.98
C LYS A 141 18.45 -8.61 25.70
N LYS A 142 18.67 -9.81 25.11
CA LYS A 142 19.65 -10.81 25.60
C LYS A 142 20.12 -11.80 24.52
N LYS A 143 21.43 -12.09 24.54
CA LYS A 143 22.19 -12.99 23.64
C LYS A 143 22.25 -14.43 24.18
N LYS A 144 22.37 -15.40 23.25
CA LYS A 144 23.27 -16.60 23.18
C LYS A 144 22.69 -17.53 22.10
N SER A 145 23.38 -18.28 21.24
CA SER A 145 24.76 -18.43 20.78
C SER A 145 24.71 -19.31 19.50
N ALA A 146 25.80 -19.29 18.72
CA ALA A 146 26.03 -19.87 17.39
C ALA A 146 25.51 -21.31 17.09
N ALA A 147 25.15 -21.58 15.82
CA ALA A 147 25.92 -22.47 14.92
C ALA A 147 25.30 -22.60 13.50
N LYS A 148 26.21 -22.72 12.53
CA LYS A 148 26.12 -23.15 11.13
C LYS A 148 24.85 -23.89 10.64
N GLY A 149 24.34 -23.40 9.51
CA GLY A 149 24.08 -24.19 8.29
C GLY A 149 23.27 -25.48 8.41
N GLY A 150 21.99 -25.43 8.01
CA GLY A 150 21.18 -26.62 7.76
C GLY A 150 19.82 -26.26 7.18
N LYS A 151 19.41 -26.97 6.12
CA LYS A 151 18.16 -26.79 5.37
C LYS A 151 16.94 -26.84 6.30
N ILE A 152 16.02 -25.88 6.16
CA ILE A 152 14.76 -25.82 6.92
C ILE A 152 13.86 -26.98 6.49
N ASN A 153 13.56 -27.92 7.40
CA ASN A 153 12.64 -29.02 7.16
C ASN A 153 11.24 -28.69 7.73
N LYS A 154 10.19 -29.23 7.10
CA LYS A 154 8.77 -28.97 7.40
C LYS A 154 8.35 -29.30 8.85
N ALA A 155 9.14 -30.10 9.58
CA ALA A 155 8.96 -30.37 11.00
C ALA A 155 9.45 -29.24 11.94
N MET A 156 10.15 -28.22 11.42
CA MET A 156 10.61 -27.04 12.19
C MET A 156 9.64 -25.84 12.13
N ILE A 157 8.55 -25.95 11.37
CA ILE A 157 7.45 -24.99 11.41
C ILE A 157 6.44 -25.55 12.41
N SER A 158 6.63 -25.29 13.71
CA SER A 158 5.60 -25.62 14.69
C SER A 158 4.33 -24.79 14.41
N GLY A 159 3.17 -25.33 14.79
CA GLY A 159 1.93 -24.56 14.79
C GLY A 159 2.06 -23.26 15.62
N PRO A 160 1.20 -22.27 15.37
CA PRO A 160 1.22 -21.02 16.13
C PRO A 160 1.18 -21.32 17.63
N THR A 161 1.97 -20.58 18.41
CA THR A 161 2.04 -20.76 19.87
C THR A 161 0.63 -20.58 20.44
N VAL A 162 0.13 -21.55 21.20
CA VAL A 162 -1.17 -21.46 21.87
C VAL A 162 -1.16 -20.22 22.76
N GLY A 163 -2.02 -19.24 22.47
CA GLY A 163 -2.05 -17.93 23.14
C GLY A 163 -1.30 -16.78 22.43
N SER A 164 -0.66 -17.01 21.27
CA SER A 164 -0.06 -15.94 20.44
C SER A 164 -1.07 -15.21 19.52
N PHE A 165 -2.35 -15.57 19.63
CA PHE A 165 -3.42 -14.91 18.89
C PHE A 165 -3.64 -13.51 19.49
N LYS A 166 -3.15 -12.48 18.79
CA LYS A 166 -3.44 -11.09 19.14
C LYS A 166 -4.80 -10.72 18.56
N HIS A 167 -5.79 -10.51 19.43
CA HIS A 167 -7.05 -9.93 19.02
C HIS A 167 -6.80 -8.52 18.48
N VAL A 168 -7.15 -8.29 17.22
CA VAL A 168 -7.19 -6.95 16.64
C VAL A 168 -8.28 -6.18 17.38
N ALA A 169 -8.00 -4.92 17.76
CA ALA A 169 -8.99 -4.07 18.43
C ALA A 169 -10.24 -3.96 17.56
N HIS A 170 -11.39 -4.40 18.11
CA HIS A 170 -12.67 -4.35 17.43
C HIS A 170 -13.59 -3.39 18.20
N MET A 171 -14.07 -2.37 17.49
CA MET A 171 -15.11 -1.46 17.95
C MET A 171 -16.34 -1.75 17.11
N GLY A 172 -17.42 -2.12 17.76
CA GLY A 172 -18.68 -2.47 17.11
C GLY A 172 -19.86 -2.13 18.01
N TYR A 173 -21.01 -1.92 17.40
CA TYR A 173 -22.26 -1.63 18.09
C TYR A 173 -23.10 -2.92 18.22
N ASP A 174 -23.55 -3.21 19.44
CA ASP A 174 -24.48 -4.30 19.74
C ASP A 174 -25.81 -3.68 20.20
N SER A 175 -26.94 -4.12 19.64
CA SER A 175 -28.27 -3.50 19.86
C SER A 175 -28.72 -3.54 21.31
N ASP A 176 -28.21 -4.49 22.10
CA ASP A 176 -28.59 -4.67 23.51
C ASP A 176 -27.60 -4.01 24.47
N ARG A 177 -26.35 -3.77 24.05
CA ARG A 177 -25.24 -3.34 24.93
C ARG A 177 -24.58 -2.03 24.52
N GLY A 178 -24.99 -1.43 23.41
CA GLY A 178 -24.41 -0.20 22.90
C GLY A 178 -23.01 -0.40 22.35
N PHE A 179 -22.13 0.58 22.57
CA PHE A 179 -20.79 0.58 22.00
C PHE A 179 -19.89 -0.44 22.72
N THR A 180 -19.48 -1.49 22.02
CA THR A 180 -18.56 -2.49 22.55
C THR A 180 -17.18 -2.30 21.92
N SER A 181 -16.17 -2.09 22.77
CA SER A 181 -14.79 -1.93 22.32
C SER A 181 -13.92 -2.97 23.03
N THR A 182 -13.51 -4.01 22.32
CA THR A 182 -12.57 -4.99 22.86
C THR A 182 -11.15 -4.54 22.56
N ASN A 183 -10.34 -4.38 23.62
CA ASN A 183 -8.94 -3.93 23.59
C ASN A 183 -8.72 -2.50 23.07
N VAL A 184 -9.70 -1.60 23.23
CA VAL A 184 -9.52 -0.15 23.03
C VAL A 184 -9.41 0.52 24.39
N ASP A 185 -8.43 1.43 24.53
CA ASP A 185 -8.18 2.18 25.75
C ASP A 185 -9.46 2.94 26.20
N PRO A 186 -9.91 2.80 27.47
CA PRO A 186 -11.12 3.45 28.00
C PRO A 186 -11.22 4.97 27.75
N SER A 187 -10.09 5.65 27.55
CA SER A 187 -10.05 7.07 27.18
C SER A 187 -10.74 7.40 25.85
N TRP A 188 -10.87 6.42 24.94
CA TRP A 188 -11.55 6.61 23.66
C TRP A 188 -13.06 6.74 23.78
N GLN A 189 -13.69 6.03 24.71
CA GLN A 189 -15.14 6.12 24.89
C GLN A 189 -15.53 7.52 25.38
N ALA A 190 -14.79 8.05 26.37
CA ALA A 190 -14.98 9.40 26.87
C ALA A 190 -14.77 10.48 25.80
N PHE A 191 -13.84 10.27 24.88
CA PHE A 191 -13.62 11.17 23.75
C PHE A 191 -14.81 11.17 22.76
N LEU A 192 -15.31 9.99 22.40
CA LEU A 192 -16.44 9.84 21.48
C LEU A 192 -17.74 10.37 22.09
N ASP A 193 -17.96 10.17 23.38
CA ASP A 193 -19.08 10.78 24.11
C ASP A 193 -18.98 12.31 24.13
N GLY A 194 -17.78 12.85 24.31
CA GLY A 194 -17.54 14.30 24.23
C GLY A 194 -17.82 14.90 22.85
N LEU A 195 -17.64 14.14 21.77
CA LEU A 195 -18.00 14.56 20.41
C LEU A 195 -19.52 14.56 20.19
N GLN A 196 -20.24 13.62 20.79
CA GLN A 196 -21.71 13.59 20.78
C GLN A 196 -22.29 14.79 21.52
N ASP A 197 -21.76 15.14 22.70
CA ASP A 197 -22.17 16.32 23.47
C ASP A 197 -21.90 17.65 22.76
N ARG A 198 -20.96 17.65 21.80
CA ARG A 198 -20.66 18.81 20.94
C ARG A 198 -21.53 18.86 19.68
N GLY A 199 -22.50 17.97 19.54
CA GLY A 199 -23.50 17.97 18.46
C GLY A 199 -23.09 17.18 17.22
N ILE A 200 -22.05 16.34 17.29
CA ILE A 200 -21.70 15.43 16.20
C ILE A 200 -22.62 14.21 16.30
N SER A 201 -23.48 14.03 15.29
CA SER A 201 -24.42 12.92 15.26
C SER A 201 -23.70 11.57 15.12
N ARG A 202 -24.30 10.53 15.71
CA ARG A 202 -23.71 9.18 15.76
C ARG A 202 -23.43 8.60 14.38
N ASP A 203 -24.29 8.86 13.40
CA ASP A 203 -24.13 8.34 12.04
C ASP A 203 -22.87 8.90 11.36
N VAL A 204 -22.52 10.16 11.67
CA VAL A 204 -21.30 10.81 11.17
C VAL A 204 -20.07 10.22 11.85
N LEU A 205 -20.18 9.94 13.15
CA LEU A 205 -19.09 9.32 13.92
C LEU A 205 -18.76 7.90 13.43
N GLU A 206 -19.77 7.12 13.05
CA GLU A 206 -19.59 5.78 12.50
C GLU A 206 -18.98 5.82 11.10
N ARG A 207 -19.50 6.69 10.22
CA ARG A 207 -18.99 6.83 8.85
C ARG A 207 -17.54 7.31 8.81
N ASP A 208 -17.20 8.24 9.68
CA ASP A 208 -15.90 8.91 9.69
C ASP A 208 -14.98 8.33 10.79
N MET A 209 -15.30 7.15 11.33
CA MET A 209 -14.57 6.51 12.43
C MET A 209 -13.08 6.29 12.10
N ASP A 210 -12.77 5.88 10.89
CA ASP A 210 -11.38 5.61 10.49
C ASP A 210 -10.55 6.90 10.36
N PHE A 211 -11.20 8.01 10.01
CA PHE A 211 -10.58 9.34 10.07
C PHE A 211 -10.27 9.73 11.51
N ILE A 212 -11.22 9.57 12.43
CA ILE A 212 -11.04 9.90 13.86
C ILE A 212 -9.92 9.06 14.47
N LYS A 213 -9.83 7.77 14.13
CA LYS A 213 -8.73 6.87 14.53
C LYS A 213 -7.37 7.41 14.09
N SER A 214 -7.27 7.84 12.84
CA SER A 214 -6.03 8.39 12.29
C SER A 214 -5.65 9.71 12.96
N PHE A 215 -6.61 10.62 13.14
CA PHE A 215 -6.43 11.94 13.73
C PHE A 215 -5.93 11.88 15.18
N VAL A 216 -6.55 11.06 16.03
CA VAL A 216 -6.12 10.95 17.45
C VAL A 216 -4.77 10.26 17.55
N ARG A 217 -4.48 9.25 16.70
CA ARG A 217 -3.18 8.59 16.70
C ARG A 217 -2.06 9.52 16.24
N GLU A 218 -2.35 10.43 15.31
CA GLU A 218 -1.44 11.49 14.90
C GLU A 218 -1.26 12.52 16.02
N ALA A 219 -2.36 12.99 16.63
CA ALA A 219 -2.33 13.93 17.76
C ALA A 219 -1.59 13.38 18.99
N GLN A 220 -1.65 12.07 19.24
CA GLN A 220 -0.90 11.39 20.31
C GLN A 220 0.58 11.16 19.95
N ASN A 221 0.94 11.12 18.66
CA ASN A 221 2.33 11.00 18.21
C ASN A 221 3.02 12.37 18.05
N THR A 222 2.27 13.46 17.98
CA THR A 222 2.83 14.81 18.16
C THR A 222 3.10 15.08 19.65
N PRO A 223 4.32 15.45 20.06
CA PRO A 223 4.58 15.86 21.43
C PRO A 223 3.70 17.07 21.76
N SER A 224 2.85 16.91 22.76
CA SER A 224 2.00 17.96 23.32
C SER A 224 2.85 19.19 23.65
N ALA A 225 2.71 20.26 22.85
CA ALA A 225 3.15 21.57 23.27
C ALA A 225 2.29 21.97 24.48
N PRO A 226 2.87 22.50 25.57
CA PRO A 226 2.10 22.86 26.75
C PRO A 226 1.02 23.89 26.37
N PRO A 227 -0.14 23.88 27.06
CA PRO A 227 -1.18 24.84 26.79
C PRO A 227 -0.63 26.27 26.96
N PRO A 228 -1.05 27.23 26.12
CA PRO A 228 -0.70 28.62 26.36
C PRO A 228 -1.17 29.00 27.78
N PRO A 229 -0.35 29.72 28.57
CA PRO A 229 -0.77 30.17 29.88
C PRO A 229 -2.06 31.00 29.77
N PRO A 230 -2.95 30.95 30.78
CA PRO A 230 -4.19 31.69 30.76
C PRO A 230 -3.90 33.17 30.52
N ALA A 231 -4.70 33.81 29.67
CA ALA A 231 -4.56 35.21 29.28
C ALA A 231 -4.56 36.11 30.53
N THR A 232 -3.37 36.43 31.02
CA THR A 232 -3.18 37.54 31.95
C THR A 232 -3.37 38.82 31.14
N ALA A 233 -4.42 39.55 31.48
CA ALA A 233 -4.71 40.90 31.00
C ALA A 233 -3.41 41.72 30.89
N SER A 234 -3.01 42.05 29.66
CA SER A 234 -1.94 43.02 29.45
C SER A 234 -2.48 44.43 29.69
N PRO A 235 -1.76 45.31 30.42
CA PRO A 235 -2.24 46.65 30.71
C PRO A 235 -2.27 47.51 29.45
N ALA A 236 -3.27 48.38 29.38
CA ALA A 236 -3.50 49.34 28.30
C ALA A 236 -2.22 50.06 27.84
N ALA A 237 -1.83 49.82 26.59
CA ALA A 237 -0.83 50.63 25.90
C ALA A 237 -1.40 52.04 25.66
N LYS A 238 -0.87 53.02 26.40
CA LYS A 238 -1.16 54.45 26.20
C LYS A 238 -0.73 54.87 24.79
N LYS A 239 -1.69 55.32 23.97
CA LYS A 239 -1.44 55.94 22.66
C LYS A 239 -0.55 57.18 22.86
N LYS A 240 0.60 57.26 22.15
CA LYS A 240 1.40 58.48 22.05
C LYS A 240 0.63 59.54 21.25
N PRO A 241 0.69 60.84 21.60
CA PRO A 241 0.00 61.90 20.87
C PRO A 241 0.66 62.16 19.50
N PRO A 242 -0.09 62.67 18.50
CA PRO A 242 0.46 62.93 17.17
C PRO A 242 1.42 64.12 17.16
N PRO A 243 2.37 64.17 16.21
CA PRO A 243 3.39 65.21 16.15
C PRO A 243 2.79 66.58 15.74
N PRO A 244 3.38 67.70 16.19
CA PRO A 244 2.89 69.03 15.84
C PRO A 244 3.21 69.39 14.37
N PRO A 245 2.37 70.22 13.72
CA PRO A 245 2.58 70.63 12.34
C PRO A 245 3.73 71.64 12.21
N ALA A 246 4.49 71.53 11.13
CA ALA A 246 5.68 72.33 10.87
C ALA A 246 5.36 73.83 10.63
N PRO A 247 6.27 74.76 11.00
CA PRO A 247 6.02 76.19 10.87
C PRO A 247 5.96 76.62 9.40
N ARG A 248 4.91 77.34 9.02
CA ARG A 248 4.92 78.19 7.82
C ARG A 248 5.33 79.61 8.21
N ARG A 249 6.15 80.17 7.32
CA ARG A 249 6.85 81.45 7.33
C ARG A 249 6.07 82.65 7.84
#